data_AF-A0A182PLT0-F1
#
_entry.id   AF-A0A182PLT0-F1
#
_cell.length_a   1.000
_cell.length_b   1.000
_cell.length_c   1.000
_cell.angle_alpha   90.00
_cell.angle_beta   90.00
_cell.angle_gamma   90.00
#
_symmetry.space_group_name_H-M   'P 1'
#
loop_
_entity.id
_entity.type
_entity.pdbx_description
1 polymer ?
#
loop_
_entity_poly.entity_id
_entity_poly.type
_entity_poly.pdbx_seq_one_letter_code
_entity_poly.pdbx_strand_id
1 'polypeptide(L)'
;MTALRSYTVLVAEILKQLYPKLVDLHNYTKCSAMRNKLDNWRTLNRKVFGRLNIFLDEEMMADLASGSNGMIEVVLYELMARYSLENKPNYQHDGQDFNT
;
A
#
# COMPACT_ATOMS: atom_id res chain seq x y z
N MET A 1 14.09 -21.17 9.49
CA MET A 1 13.72 -20.04 10.37
C MET A 1 13.77 -18.77 9.53
N THR A 2 12.72 -18.51 8.74
CA THR A 2 12.68 -17.35 7.85
C THR A 2 12.24 -16.13 8.66
N ALA A 3 12.94 -15.02 8.47
CA ALA A 3 12.88 -13.82 9.27
C ALA A 3 11.46 -13.28 9.45
N LEU A 4 11.14 -12.99 10.70
CA LEU A 4 9.89 -12.46 11.24
C LEU A 4 9.66 -10.99 10.84
N ARG A 5 9.60 -10.68 9.54
CA ARG A 5 9.09 -9.40 9.04
C ARG A 5 7.67 -9.62 8.55
N SER A 6 6.68 -9.17 9.32
CA SER A 6 5.28 -9.17 8.90
C SER A 6 5.12 -8.34 7.63
N TYR A 7 4.33 -8.80 6.66
CA TYR A 7 4.08 -8.11 5.38
C TYR A 7 3.70 -6.64 5.56
N THR A 8 2.99 -6.28 6.64
CA THR A 8 2.64 -4.89 6.97
C THR A 8 3.85 -3.96 7.08
N VAL A 9 4.98 -4.43 7.63
CA VAL A 9 6.20 -3.61 7.77
C VAL A 9 6.84 -3.38 6.40
N LEU A 10 6.87 -4.41 5.55
CA LEU A 10 7.39 -4.29 4.18
C LEU A 10 6.54 -3.33 3.35
N VAL A 11 5.21 -3.45 3.44
CA VAL A 11 4.30 -2.53 2.75
C VAL A 11 4.45 -1.10 3.26
N ALA A 12 4.61 -0.90 4.57
CA ALA A 12 4.89 0.42 5.13
C ALA A 12 6.24 0.99 4.64
N GLU A 13 7.28 0.17 4.48
CA GLU A 13 8.58 0.59 3.92
C GLU A 13 8.44 1.03 2.45
N ILE A 14 7.72 0.27 1.61
CA ILE A 14 7.43 0.65 0.22
C ILE A 14 6.67 1.98 0.18
N LEU A 15 5.60 2.10 0.97
CA LEU A 15 4.81 3.33 1.04
C LEU A 15 5.61 4.52 1.57
N LYS A 16 6.61 4.30 2.44
CA LYS A 16 7.52 5.37 2.89
C LYS A 16 8.41 5.87 1.75
N GLN A 17 8.84 4.99 0.85
CA GLN A 17 9.61 5.38 -0.33
C GLN A 17 8.76 6.13 -1.35
N LEU A 18 7.52 5.67 -1.61
CA LEU A 18 6.62 6.29 -2.58
C LEU A 18 5.97 7.58 -2.05
N TYR A 19 5.56 7.58 -0.78
CA TYR A 19 4.80 8.65 -0.12
C TYR A 19 5.41 9.01 1.24
N PRO A 20 6.61 9.61 1.29
CA PRO A 20 7.37 9.80 2.53
C PRO A 20 6.66 10.65 3.59
N LYS A 21 5.72 11.52 3.18
CA LYS A 21 4.93 12.37 4.08
C LYS A 21 3.69 11.67 4.66
N LEU A 22 3.24 10.57 4.05
CA LEU A 22 2.04 9.85 4.48
C LEU A 22 2.36 8.75 5.48
N VAL A 23 3.59 8.21 5.44
CA VAL A 23 4.00 7.10 6.29
C VAL A 23 4.98 7.52 7.34
N ASP A 24 4.73 7.09 8.56
CA ASP A 24 5.71 7.13 9.62
C ASP A 24 5.88 5.74 10.25
N LEU A 25 7.09 5.19 10.08
CA LEU A 25 7.41 3.80 10.38
C LEU A 25 7.33 3.47 11.87
N HIS A 26 7.47 4.45 12.77
CA HIS A 26 7.35 4.21 14.21
C HIS A 26 5.94 3.78 14.63
N ASN A 27 4.93 3.96 13.76
CA ASN A 27 3.56 3.53 14.03
C ASN A 27 3.35 2.02 13.91
N TYR A 28 4.29 1.28 13.33
CA TYR A 28 4.13 -0.15 13.05
C TYR A 28 5.08 -0.96 13.92
N THR A 29 4.51 -1.77 14.79
CA THR A 29 5.30 -2.61 15.69
C THR A 29 5.80 -3.84 14.94
N LYS A 30 7.11 -4.10 14.98
CA LYS A 30 7.67 -5.37 14.49
C LYS A 30 7.21 -6.49 15.41
N CYS A 31 6.23 -7.26 14.98
CA CYS A 31 5.58 -8.28 15.80
C CYS A 31 5.18 -9.51 14.98
N SER A 32 5.08 -10.65 15.65
CA SER A 32 4.57 -11.91 15.09
C SER A 32 3.14 -12.23 15.48
N ALA A 33 2.67 -11.69 16.61
CA ALA A 33 1.35 -11.97 17.14
C ALA A 33 0.27 -11.45 16.19
N MET A 34 -0.70 -12.31 15.87
CA MET A 34 -1.79 -12.02 14.94
C MET A 34 -2.54 -10.73 15.29
N ARG A 35 -2.86 -10.53 16.57
CA ARG A 35 -3.53 -9.32 17.06
C ARG A 35 -2.75 -8.05 16.70
N ASN A 36 -1.45 -8.04 16.99
CA ASN A 36 -0.59 -6.89 16.71
C ASN A 36 -0.40 -6.66 15.21
N LYS A 37 -0.36 -7.72 14.39
CA LYS A 37 -0.34 -7.59 12.92
C LYS A 37 -1.63 -6.94 12.42
N LEU A 38 -2.79 -7.35 12.93
CA LEU A 38 -4.08 -6.77 12.57
C LEU A 38 -4.15 -5.30 12.97
N ASP A 39 -3.67 -4.94 14.16
CA ASP A 39 -3.61 -3.55 14.60
C ASP A 39 -2.67 -2.68 13.73
N ASN A 40 -1.56 -3.24 13.25
CA ASN A 40 -0.71 -2.58 12.26
C ASN A 40 -1.47 -2.34 10.94
N TRP A 41 -2.22 -3.33 10.44
CA TRP A 41 -3.02 -3.19 9.22
C TRP A 41 -4.13 -2.14 9.35
N ARG A 42 -4.85 -2.13 10.48
CA ARG A 42 -5.84 -1.08 10.81
C ARG A 42 -5.21 0.31 10.84
N THR A 43 -4.01 0.42 11.42
CA THR A 43 -3.27 1.69 11.46
C THR A 43 -2.89 2.15 10.06
N LEU A 44 -2.39 1.23 9.22
CA LEU A 44 -2.01 1.51 7.83
C LEU A 44 -3.22 1.95 7.00
N ASN A 45 -4.35 1.23 7.15
CA ASN A 45 -5.60 1.51 6.47
C ASN A 45 -6.10 2.93 6.78
N ARG A 46 -6.18 3.28 8.07
CA ARG A 46 -6.65 4.60 8.53
C ARG A 46 -5.71 5.75 8.16
N LYS A 47 -4.40 5.57 8.31
CA LYS A 47 -3.43 6.67 8.16
C LYS A 47 -2.97 6.90 6.72
N VAL A 48 -2.90 5.83 5.92
CA VAL A 48 -2.24 5.85 4.61
C VAL A 48 -3.22 5.45 3.50
N PHE A 49 -3.80 4.25 3.54
CA PHE A 49 -4.62 3.76 2.43
C PHE A 49 -5.87 4.60 2.19
N GLY A 50 -6.53 5.09 3.24
CA GLY A 50 -7.66 6.02 3.07
C GLY A 50 -7.29 7.29 2.32
N ARG A 51 -6.03 7.75 2.40
CA ARG A 51 -5.55 8.92 1.63
C ARG A 51 -5.23 8.59 0.18
N LEU A 52 -4.96 7.31 -0.11
CA LEU A 52 -4.76 6.77 -1.46
C LEU A 52 -6.08 6.24 -2.05
N ASN A 53 -7.21 6.46 -1.35
CA ASN A 53 -8.53 5.96 -1.72
C ASN A 53 -8.55 4.43 -1.91
N ILE A 54 -7.81 3.73 -1.07
CA ILE A 54 -7.80 2.27 -0.91
C ILE A 54 -8.48 1.98 0.42
N PHE A 55 -9.50 1.11 0.41
CA PHE A 55 -10.28 0.78 1.61
C PHE A 55 -10.27 -0.73 1.82
N LEU A 56 -9.66 -1.16 2.93
CA LEU A 56 -9.68 -2.55 3.36
C LEU A 56 -10.75 -2.73 4.43
N ASP A 57 -11.56 -3.77 4.30
CA ASP A 57 -12.48 -4.18 5.36
C ASP A 57 -11.76 -5.07 6.41
N GLU A 58 -12.48 -5.43 7.48
CA GLU A 58 -11.91 -6.23 8.56
C GLU A 58 -11.53 -7.65 8.14
N GLU A 59 -12.24 -8.25 7.18
CA GLU A 59 -11.94 -9.59 6.68
C GLU A 59 -10.64 -9.57 5.84
N MET A 60 -10.51 -8.61 4.92
CA MET A 60 -9.30 -8.38 4.14
C MET A 60 -8.10 -8.10 5.05
N MET A 61 -8.26 -7.29 6.10
CA MET A 61 -7.18 -7.03 7.06
C MET A 61 -6.82 -8.27 7.87
N ALA A 62 -7.78 -9.14 8.20
CA ALA A 62 -7.52 -10.41 8.86
C ALA A 62 -6.71 -11.36 7.94
N ASP A 63 -7.10 -11.50 6.68
CA ASP A 63 -6.37 -12.29 5.67
C ASP A 63 -4.93 -11.79 5.49
N LEU A 64 -4.74 -10.48 5.42
CA LEU A 64 -3.42 -9.86 5.34
C LEU A 64 -2.58 -10.09 6.62
N ALA A 65 -3.21 -10.16 7.79
CA ALA A 65 -2.53 -10.40 9.06
C ALA A 65 -2.13 -11.88 9.23
N SER A 66 -2.96 -12.81 8.77
CA SER A 66 -2.66 -14.25 8.78
C SER A 66 -1.63 -14.61 7.71
N GLY A 67 -1.50 -13.79 6.66
CA GLY A 67 -0.65 -14.10 5.50
C GLY A 67 -1.23 -15.23 4.65
N SER A 68 -2.53 -15.50 4.81
CA SER A 68 -3.29 -16.39 3.94
C SER A 68 -3.94 -15.57 2.85
N ASN A 69 -4.13 -16.20 1.69
CA ASN A 69 -4.85 -15.62 0.55
C ASN A 69 -4.06 -14.53 -0.17
N GLY A 70 -4.14 -14.50 -1.50
CA GLY A 70 -3.40 -13.58 -2.39
C GLY A 70 -3.75 -12.08 -2.25
N MET A 71 -4.26 -11.68 -1.08
CA MET A 71 -4.70 -10.35 -0.74
C MET A 71 -3.53 -9.37 -0.70
N ILE A 72 -2.33 -9.83 -0.35
CA ILE A 72 -1.14 -8.97 -0.37
C ILE A 72 -0.81 -8.54 -1.81
N GLU A 73 -0.94 -9.43 -2.78
CA GLU A 73 -0.75 -9.15 -4.20
C GLU A 73 -1.80 -8.16 -4.70
N VAL A 74 -3.07 -8.32 -4.29
CA VAL A 74 -4.15 -7.37 -4.63
C VAL A 74 -3.83 -5.97 -4.11
N VAL A 75 -3.42 -5.85 -2.84
CA VAL A 75 -3.03 -4.56 -2.24
C VAL A 75 -1.85 -3.92 -2.96
N LEU A 76 -0.82 -4.71 -3.30
CA LEU A 76 0.35 -4.21 -4.02
C LEU A 76 -0.02 -3.77 -5.45
N TYR A 77 -0.89 -4.51 -6.13
CA TYR A 77 -1.37 -4.15 -7.46
C TYR A 77 -2.15 -2.83 -7.46
N GLU A 78 -3.11 -2.68 -6.55
CA GLU A 78 -3.88 -1.44 -6.41
C GLU A 78 -2.95 -0.26 -6.07
N LEU A 79 -1.98 -0.46 -5.17
CA LEU A 79 -1.00 0.56 -4.83
C LEU A 79 -0.18 1.01 -6.05
N MET A 80 0.30 0.07 -6.86
CA MET A 80 1.04 0.37 -8.09
C MET A 80 0.17 1.09 -9.11
N ALA A 81 -1.10 0.68 -9.28
CA ALA A 81 -2.03 1.34 -10.18
C ALA A 81 -2.26 2.81 -9.77
N ARG A 82 -2.49 3.06 -8.48
CA ARG A 82 -2.65 4.42 -7.93
C ARG A 82 -1.41 5.28 -8.15
N TYR A 83 -0.24 4.76 -7.78
CA TYR A 83 1.02 5.46 -7.97
C TYR A 83 1.29 5.77 -9.45
N SER A 84 1.02 4.82 -10.35
CA SER A 84 1.18 5.02 -11.79
C SER A 84 0.25 6.11 -12.33
N LEU A 85 -1.02 6.14 -11.90
CA LEU A 85 -1.97 7.17 -12.32
C LEU A 85 -1.56 8.57 -11.86
N GLU A 86 -1.06 8.70 -10.62
CA GLU A 86 -0.60 9.98 -10.08
C GLU A 86 0.71 10.47 -10.73
N ASN A 87 1.57 9.54 -11.17
CA ASN A 87 2.91 9.85 -11.70
C ASN A 87 3.03 9.64 -13.22
N LYS A 88 1.92 9.51 -13.95
CA LYS A 88 1.97 9.46 -15.42
C LYS A 88 2.64 10.75 -15.94
N PRO A 89 3.72 10.67 -16.73
CA PRO A 89 4.18 11.84 -17.45
C PRO A 89 3.04 12.29 -18.36
N ASN A 90 2.68 13.58 -18.29
CA ASN A 90 1.78 14.17 -19.26
C ASN A 90 2.42 14.01 -20.64
N TYR A 91 1.98 13.03 -21.42
CA TYR A 91 2.19 13.08 -22.85
C TYR A 91 1.31 14.22 -23.35
N GLN A 92 1.93 15.40 -23.46
CA GLN A 92 1.40 16.48 -24.27
C GLN A 92 1.12 15.87 -25.63
N HIS A 93 -0.16 15.82 -25.98
CA HIS A 93 -0.57 15.55 -27.34
C HIS A 93 -0.21 16.82 -28.11
N ASP A 94 1.05 16.93 -28.55
CA ASP A 94 1.40 17.93 -29.56
C ASP A 94 0.47 17.65 -30.73
N GLY A 95 -0.41 18.62 -30.98
CA GLY A 95 -1.31 18.60 -32.11
C GLY A 95 -0.46 18.44 -33.36
N GLN A 96 -0.55 17.28 -34.00
CA GLN A 96 -0.31 17.22 -35.43
C GLN A 96 -1.52 17.89 -36.06
N ASP A 97 -1.45 19.21 -36.14
CA ASP A 97 -2.19 20.01 -37.10
C ASP A 97 -1.76 19.53 -38.49
N PHE A 98 -2.39 18.47 -38.99
CA PHE A 98 -2.41 18.19 -40.42
C PHE A 98 -3.41 19.13 -41.06
N ASN A 99 -2.97 20.38 -41.23
CA ASN A 99 -3.54 21.28 -42.20
C ASN A 99 -2.45 21.62 -43.21
N THR A 100 -2.38 20.84 -44.29
CA THR A 100 -2.14 21.23 -45.69
C THR A 100 -2.22 19.97 -46.56
#